data_AF-A0A5M8RHZ3-F1
#
_entry.id   AF-A0A5M8RHZ3-F1
#
_cell.length_a   1.000
_cell.length_b   1.000
_cell.length_c   1.000
_cell.angle_alpha   90.00
_cell.angle_beta   90.00
_cell.angle_gamma   90.00
#
_symmetry.space_group_name_H-M   'P 1'
#
loop_
_entity.id
_entity.type
_entity.pdbx_description
1 polymer ?
#
loop_
_entity_poly.entity_id
_entity_poly.type
_entity_poly.pdbx_seq_one_letter_code
_entity_poly.pdbx_strand_id
1 'polypeptide(L)'
;MPSTEQIKRMNDINDLIKLIASIDRRIFYCKSKDRIAYFRFRTKLFFVDDYTGEDVYPYQLGYRAQGFSHGGNMWELINSFRRFIITGKPGDLRDYKEIWAYSKEGCMKIRQKAKEIGFITTTDYPYSLREWMEATG
;
A
#
# COMPACT_ATOMS: atom_id res chain seq x y z
N MET A 1 18.69 6.31 -13.55
CA MET A 1 18.58 6.62 -12.10
C MET A 1 17.20 7.18 -11.83
N PRO A 2 16.58 6.91 -10.66
CA PRO A 2 15.28 7.48 -10.32
C PRO A 2 15.37 9.01 -10.19
N SER A 3 14.29 9.72 -10.52
CA SER A 3 14.20 11.19 -10.31
C SER A 3 14.05 11.53 -8.83
N THR A 4 14.36 12.77 -8.46
CA THR A 4 14.17 13.27 -7.09
C THR A 4 12.72 13.10 -6.62
N GLU A 5 11.74 13.36 -7.49
CA GLU A 5 10.33 13.18 -7.18
C GLU A 5 9.94 11.71 -7.02
N GLN A 6 10.56 10.79 -7.80
CA GLN A 6 10.36 9.36 -7.63
C GLN A 6 10.90 8.88 -6.27
N ILE A 7 12.08 9.37 -5.86
CA ILE A 7 12.66 9.08 -4.55
C ILE A 7 11.76 9.62 -3.44
N LYS A 8 11.26 10.86 -3.56
CA LYS A 8 10.33 11.46 -2.59
C LYS A 8 9.07 10.59 -2.44
N ARG A 9 8.39 10.28 -3.55
CA ARG A 9 7.16 9.46 -3.51
C ARG A 9 7.41 8.06 -2.95
N MET A 10 8.57 7.46 -3.23
CA MET A 10 8.94 6.18 -2.63
C MET A 10 9.04 6.28 -1.11
N ASN A 11 9.71 7.31 -0.59
CA ASN A 11 9.82 7.53 0.85
C ASN A 11 8.45 7.81 1.49
N ASP A 12 7.62 8.63 0.84
CA ASP A 12 6.26 8.92 1.28
C ASP A 12 5.41 7.63 1.39
N ILE A 13 5.49 6.74 0.39
CA ILE A 13 4.83 5.43 0.42
C ILE A 13 5.41 4.53 1.51
N ASN A 14 6.73 4.52 1.71
CA ASN A 14 7.34 3.74 2.78
C ASN A 14 6.87 4.18 4.16
N ASP A 15 6.67 5.48 4.38
CA ASP A 15 6.11 5.99 5.62
C ASP A 15 4.64 5.63 5.80
N LEU A 16 3.85 5.61 4.72
CA LEU A 16 2.49 5.08 4.74
C LEU A 16 2.48 3.57 5.08
N ILE A 17 3.39 2.79 4.50
CA ILE A 17 3.53 1.35 4.79
C ILE A 17 3.88 1.14 6.27
N LYS A 18 4.82 1.92 6.84
CA LYS A 18 5.15 1.86 8.27
C LYS A 18 3.93 2.16 9.15
N LEU A 19 3.12 3.16 8.79
CA LEU A 19 1.88 3.46 9.52
C LEU A 19 0.93 2.25 9.50
N ILE A 20 0.66 1.70 8.30
CA ILE A 20 -0.19 0.51 8.14
C ILE A 20 0.37 -0.69 8.93
N ALA A 21 1.70 -0.87 8.94
CA ALA A 21 2.39 -1.92 9.68
C ALA A 21 2.33 -1.75 11.21
N SER A 22 1.99 -0.55 11.71
CA SER A 22 1.99 -0.23 13.14
C SER A 22 0.61 -0.33 13.80
N ILE A 23 -0.46 -0.32 13.00
CA ILE A 23 -1.84 -0.28 13.50
C ILE A 23 -2.65 -1.52 13.10
N ASP A 24 -3.73 -1.77 13.83
CA ASP A 24 -4.69 -2.85 13.60
C ASP A 24 -4.03 -4.19 13.21
N ARG A 25 -4.21 -4.63 11.96
CA ARG A 25 -3.77 -5.95 11.47
C ARG A 25 -2.30 -6.01 11.08
N ARG A 26 -1.61 -4.86 10.99
CA ARG A 26 -0.16 -4.79 10.73
C ARG A 26 0.28 -5.62 9.52
N ILE A 27 -0.49 -5.57 8.45
CA ILE A 27 -0.38 -6.45 7.27
C ILE A 27 0.96 -6.38 6.50
N PHE A 28 1.77 -5.35 6.75
CA PHE A 28 3.10 -5.20 6.18
C PHE A 28 4.21 -5.54 7.19
N TYR A 29 3.87 -6.09 8.35
CA TYR A 29 4.80 -6.45 9.41
C TYR A 29 4.81 -7.96 9.64
N CYS A 30 5.99 -8.54 9.48
CA CYS A 30 6.23 -9.93 9.80
C CYS A 30 6.75 -10.06 11.24
N LYS A 31 5.89 -10.51 12.16
CA LYS A 31 6.25 -10.69 13.58
C LYS A 31 7.39 -11.68 13.80
N SER A 32 7.46 -12.77 13.04
CA SER A 32 8.49 -13.80 13.22
C SER A 32 9.88 -13.38 12.74
N LYS A 33 9.95 -12.36 11.89
CA LYS A 33 11.20 -11.81 11.34
C LYS A 33 11.52 -10.40 11.84
N ASP A 34 10.60 -9.82 12.63
CA ASP A 34 10.63 -8.42 13.07
C ASP A 34 10.94 -7.44 11.92
N ARG A 35 10.19 -7.56 10.82
CA ARG A 35 10.46 -6.83 9.58
C ARG A 35 9.20 -6.14 9.05
N ILE A 36 9.37 -4.92 8.55
CA ILE A 36 8.35 -4.18 7.80
C ILE A 36 8.72 -4.21 6.31
N ALA A 37 7.73 -4.46 5.45
CA ALA A 37 7.91 -4.40 4.01
C ALA A 37 8.15 -2.96 3.54
N TYR A 38 8.87 -2.76 2.43
CA TYR A 38 9.15 -1.41 1.93
C TYR A 38 9.58 -1.41 0.46
N PHE A 39 9.48 -0.27 -0.20
CA PHE A 39 10.04 -0.07 -1.53
C PHE A 39 11.48 0.44 -1.47
N ARG A 40 12.30 0.00 -2.42
CA ARG A 40 13.64 0.55 -2.65
C ARG A 40 13.97 0.65 -4.13
N PHE A 41 14.76 1.66 -4.49
CA PHE A 41 15.40 1.72 -5.80
C PHE A 41 16.77 1.03 -5.76
N ARG A 42 17.00 0.16 -6.74
CA ARG A 42 18.36 -0.27 -7.14
C ARG A 42 18.64 0.38 -8.50
N THR A 43 18.58 -0.41 -9.58
CA THR A 43 18.45 0.11 -10.95
C THR A 43 17.00 0.38 -11.34
N LYS A 44 16.08 -0.42 -10.79
CA LYS A 44 14.62 -0.30 -10.90
C LYS A 44 14.00 -0.25 -9.50
N LEU A 45 12.70 0.01 -9.44
CA LEU A 45 11.93 -0.05 -8.21
C LEU A 45 11.61 -1.50 -7.84
N PHE A 46 11.89 -1.88 -6.60
CA PHE A 46 11.56 -3.18 -6.02
C PHE A 46 10.74 -3.00 -4.75
N PHE A 47 9.86 -3.95 -4.47
CA PHE A 47 9.19 -4.11 -3.20
C PHE A 47 9.91 -5.20 -2.39
N VAL A 48 10.34 -4.89 -1.19
CA VAL A 48 10.97 -5.85 -0.28
C VAL A 48 9.87 -6.44 0.59
N ASP A 49 9.62 -7.73 0.43
CA ASP A 49 8.59 -8.47 1.16
C ASP A 49 9.00 -8.64 2.65
N ASP A 50 8.07 -8.46 3.58
CA ASP A 50 8.33 -8.55 5.01
C ASP A 50 8.66 -9.98 5.46
N TYR A 51 8.00 -10.99 4.88
CA TYR A 51 8.22 -12.38 5.24
C TYR A 51 9.49 -12.96 4.60
N THR A 52 9.62 -12.87 3.28
CA THR A 52 10.77 -13.46 2.56
C THR A 52 12.01 -12.57 2.64
N GLY A 53 11.84 -11.25 2.64
CA GLY A 53 12.95 -10.29 2.51
C GLY A 53 13.50 -10.15 1.10
N GLU A 54 12.86 -10.77 0.12
CA GLU A 54 13.31 -10.75 -1.27
C GLU A 54 12.91 -9.47 -2.00
N ASP A 55 13.70 -9.11 -3.01
CA ASP A 55 13.38 -8.05 -3.97
C ASP A 55 12.28 -8.53 -4.92
N VAL A 56 11.03 -8.21 -4.61
CA VAL A 56 9.88 -8.48 -5.49
C VAL A 56 9.81 -7.41 -6.57
N TYR A 57 9.76 -7.84 -7.83
CA TYR A 57 9.68 -6.94 -8.98
C TYR A 57 8.22 -6.59 -9.31
N PRO A 58 7.74 -5.37 -8.99
CA PRO A 58 6.31 -5.03 -8.99
C PRO A 58 5.76 -4.75 -10.41
N TYR A 59 6.43 -5.19 -11.48
CA TYR A 59 5.99 -4.98 -12.86
C TYR A 59 5.47 -6.24 -13.53
N GLN A 60 5.58 -7.41 -12.89
CA GLN A 60 5.02 -8.64 -13.43
C GLN A 60 3.49 -8.58 -13.41
N LEU A 61 2.89 -8.85 -14.57
CA LEU A 61 1.46 -9.08 -14.71
C LEU A 61 1.16 -10.54 -14.33
N GLY A 62 0.26 -10.78 -13.38
CA GLY A 62 -0.12 -12.14 -12.94
C GLY A 62 -0.15 -12.31 -11.42
N TYR A 63 -0.55 -13.52 -10.98
CA TYR A 63 -1.02 -13.77 -9.61
C TYR A 63 0.07 -13.87 -8.54
N ARG A 64 1.33 -14.14 -8.88
CA ARG A 64 2.43 -14.21 -7.90
C ARG A 64 3.77 -13.86 -8.53
N ALA A 65 4.26 -12.66 -8.27
CA ALA A 65 5.67 -12.37 -8.50
C ALA A 65 6.53 -13.23 -7.58
N GLN A 66 7.68 -13.67 -8.08
CA GLN A 66 8.62 -14.46 -7.28
C GLN A 66 9.02 -13.69 -6.02
N GLY A 67 9.02 -14.37 -4.87
CA GLY A 67 9.36 -13.79 -3.57
C GLY A 67 8.21 -13.10 -2.83
N PHE A 68 7.04 -12.93 -3.47
CA PHE A 68 5.87 -12.31 -2.86
C PHE A 68 5.09 -13.30 -1.99
N SER A 69 4.91 -12.98 -0.70
CA SER A 69 4.28 -13.88 0.27
C SER A 69 2.79 -13.65 0.51
N HIS A 70 2.22 -12.56 0.00
CA HIS A 70 0.83 -12.15 0.27
C HIS A 70 -0.17 -12.56 -0.82
N GLY A 71 -1.46 -12.29 -0.57
CA GLY A 71 -2.56 -12.55 -1.51
C GLY A 71 -2.77 -11.48 -2.59
N GLY A 72 -3.71 -11.73 -3.50
CA GLY A 72 -3.98 -10.90 -4.69
C GLY A 72 -4.32 -9.43 -4.38
N ASN A 73 -5.16 -9.15 -3.39
CA ASN A 73 -5.54 -7.77 -3.07
C ASN A 73 -4.32 -6.93 -2.62
N MET A 74 -3.38 -7.55 -1.90
CA MET A 74 -2.13 -6.89 -1.51
C MET A 74 -1.26 -6.59 -2.73
N TRP A 75 -1.26 -7.50 -3.71
CA TRP A 75 -0.53 -7.32 -4.96
C TRP A 75 -1.04 -6.11 -5.77
N GLU A 76 -2.36 -5.96 -5.88
CA GLU A 76 -2.98 -4.82 -6.59
C GLU A 76 -2.60 -3.49 -5.93
N LEU A 77 -2.61 -3.46 -4.61
CA LEU A 77 -2.22 -2.32 -3.82
C LEU A 77 -0.73 -1.97 -4.00
N ILE A 78 0.17 -2.96 -3.97
CA ILE A 78 1.60 -2.75 -4.26
C ILE A 78 1.80 -2.21 -5.68
N ASN A 79 1.03 -2.70 -6.66
CA ASN A 79 1.05 -2.17 -8.03
C ASN A 79 0.55 -0.72 -8.11
N SER A 80 -0.46 -0.37 -7.32
CA SER A 80 -0.99 0.99 -7.18
C SER A 80 0.07 1.93 -6.60
N PHE A 81 0.73 1.54 -5.50
CA PHE A 81 1.87 2.25 -4.93
C PHE A 81 3.01 2.43 -5.93
N ARG A 82 3.41 1.36 -6.62
CA ARG A 82 4.41 1.45 -7.69
C ARG A 82 4.01 2.45 -8.77
N ARG A 83 2.76 2.41 -9.25
CA ARG A 83 2.27 3.34 -10.28
C ARG A 83 2.41 4.79 -9.81
N PHE A 84 2.02 5.06 -8.57
CA PHE A 84 2.17 6.38 -7.97
C PHE A 84 3.64 6.80 -7.86
N ILE A 85 4.52 5.94 -7.35
CA ILE A 85 5.95 6.23 -7.23
C ILE A 85 6.55 6.61 -8.59
N ILE A 86 6.27 5.83 -9.63
CA ILE A 86 6.86 6.01 -10.95
C ILE A 86 6.25 7.21 -11.69
N THR A 87 4.94 7.39 -11.65
CA THR A 87 4.21 8.31 -12.53
C THR A 87 3.64 9.55 -11.84
N GLY A 88 3.56 9.55 -10.50
CA GLY A 88 2.85 10.57 -9.72
C GLY A 88 1.33 10.52 -9.84
N LYS A 89 0.76 9.63 -10.68
CA LYS A 89 -0.70 9.49 -10.80
C LYS A 89 -1.27 8.88 -9.51
N PRO A 90 -2.30 9.51 -8.89
CA PRO A 90 -2.95 8.98 -7.71
C PRO A 90 -3.39 7.52 -7.89
N GLY A 91 -3.31 6.75 -6.81
CA GLY A 91 -3.83 5.41 -6.70
C GLY A 91 -5.16 5.38 -5.97
N ASP A 92 -5.45 4.26 -5.34
CA ASP A 92 -6.67 4.05 -4.55
C ASP A 92 -6.40 3.06 -3.41
N LEU A 93 -7.23 3.13 -2.36
CA LEU A 93 -7.23 2.25 -1.19
C LEU A 93 -8.56 1.47 -1.10
N ARG A 94 -9.20 1.16 -2.24
CA ARG A 94 -10.57 0.60 -2.34
C ARG A 94 -10.85 -0.55 -1.37
N ASP A 95 -9.90 -1.44 -1.16
CA ASP A 95 -10.12 -2.70 -0.44
C ASP A 95 -9.75 -2.66 1.05
N TYR A 96 -9.36 -1.51 1.60
CA TYR A 96 -8.71 -1.45 2.92
C TYR A 96 -9.60 -1.58 4.15
N LYS A 97 -10.93 -1.66 3.98
CA LYS A 97 -11.88 -1.38 5.07
C LYS A 97 -12.28 -2.64 5.82
N GLU A 98 -13.28 -3.36 5.31
CA GLU A 98 -13.75 -4.63 5.88
C GLU A 98 -12.89 -5.81 5.45
N ILE A 99 -12.41 -5.80 4.20
CA ILE A 99 -11.68 -6.93 3.62
C ILE A 99 -10.39 -7.19 4.41
N TRP A 100 -9.76 -6.14 4.95
CA TRP A 100 -8.50 -6.24 5.69
C TRP A 100 -8.70 -6.12 7.20
N ALA A 101 -9.95 -6.10 7.69
CA ALA A 101 -10.32 -6.03 9.11
C ALA A 101 -9.63 -4.89 9.90
N TYR A 102 -9.49 -3.70 9.28
CA TYR A 102 -9.05 -2.49 9.97
C TYR A 102 -10.23 -1.82 10.66
N SER A 103 -9.95 -1.12 11.75
CA SER A 103 -10.95 -0.30 12.43
C SER A 103 -11.30 0.95 11.61
N LYS A 104 -12.45 1.59 11.90
CA LYS A 104 -12.82 2.87 11.27
C LYS A 104 -11.77 3.94 11.53
N GLU A 105 -11.25 3.99 12.76
CA GLU A 105 -10.19 4.92 13.15
C GLU A 105 -8.88 4.63 12.40
N GLY A 106 -8.44 3.37 12.35
CA GLY A 106 -7.24 2.95 11.62
C GLY A 106 -7.35 3.25 10.12
N CYS A 107 -8.49 2.95 9.52
CA CYS A 107 -8.79 3.32 8.13
C CYS A 107 -8.65 4.83 7.91
N MET A 108 -9.27 5.66 8.76
CA MET A 108 -9.20 7.11 8.61
C MET A 108 -7.77 7.65 8.77
N LYS A 109 -6.99 7.12 9.71
CA LYS A 109 -5.57 7.46 9.88
C LYS A 109 -4.76 7.15 8.61
N ILE A 110 -4.96 5.96 8.03
CA ILE A 110 -4.29 5.56 6.77
C ILE A 110 -4.70 6.47 5.63
N ARG A 111 -5.99 6.75 5.47
CA ARG A 111 -6.51 7.61 4.39
C ARG A 111 -6.00 9.04 4.52
N GLN A 112 -5.98 9.58 5.72
CA GLN A 112 -5.50 10.93 5.96
C GLN A 112 -4.02 11.05 5.57
N LYS A 113 -3.18 10.10 6.01
CA LYS A 113 -1.77 10.05 5.59
C LYS A 113 -1.62 9.87 4.08
N ALA A 114 -2.42 9.00 3.47
CA ALA A 114 -2.39 8.77 2.03
C ALA A 114 -2.80 10.01 1.22
N LYS A 115 -3.74 10.82 1.73
CA LYS A 115 -4.15 12.09 1.11
C LYS A 115 -3.05 13.14 1.26
N GLU A 116 -2.44 13.25 2.43
CA GLU A 116 -1.33 14.18 2.70
C GLU A 116 -0.15 13.97 1.74
N ILE A 117 0.18 12.72 1.41
CA ILE A 117 1.25 12.40 0.46
C ILE A 117 0.81 12.46 -1.00
N GLY A 118 -0.46 12.78 -1.27
CA GLY A 118 -1.03 12.86 -2.63
C GLY A 118 -1.26 11.50 -3.30
N PHE A 119 -1.20 10.38 -2.56
CA PHE A 119 -1.47 9.05 -3.11
C PHE A 119 -2.94 8.88 -3.48
N ILE A 120 -3.85 9.44 -2.69
CA ILE A 120 -5.29 9.50 -2.97
C ILE A 120 -5.76 10.96 -2.99
N THR A 121 -6.87 11.22 -3.67
CA THR A 121 -7.43 12.57 -3.83
C THR A 121 -8.49 12.92 -2.77
N THR A 122 -9.20 11.91 -2.27
CA THR A 122 -10.24 12.06 -1.24
C THR A 122 -10.03 11.04 -0.13
N THR A 123 -10.58 11.29 1.06
CA THR A 123 -10.75 10.28 2.13
C THR A 123 -12.17 9.74 2.21
N ASP A 124 -13.07 10.37 1.46
CA ASP A 124 -14.51 10.19 1.51
C ASP A 124 -14.94 9.04 0.61
N TYR A 125 -14.81 7.83 1.15
CA TYR A 125 -15.41 6.65 0.55
C TYR A 125 -16.01 5.77 1.67
N PRO A 126 -17.15 5.10 1.43
CA PRO A 126 -18.00 4.53 2.49
C PRO A 126 -17.31 3.41 3.29
N TYR A 127 -17.31 3.45 4.62
CA TYR A 127 -16.52 2.54 5.44
C TYR A 127 -16.90 1.05 5.26
N SER A 128 -18.19 0.76 5.10
CA SER A 128 -18.73 -0.59 4.93
C SER A 128 -19.55 -0.71 3.65
N LEU A 129 -19.85 -1.94 3.23
CA LEU A 129 -20.81 -2.20 2.14
C LEU A 129 -22.16 -1.53 2.42
N ARG A 130 -22.60 -1.55 3.69
CA ARG A 130 -23.83 -0.89 4.12
C ARG A 130 -23.77 0.63 3.91
N GLU A 131 -22.71 1.29 4.39
CA GLU A 131 -22.54 2.73 4.15
C GLU A 131 -22.46 3.03 2.64
N TRP A 132 -21.91 2.12 1.83
CA TRP A 132 -21.86 2.28 0.38
C TRP A 132 -23.25 2.23 -0.25
N MET A 133 -24.05 1.23 0.09
CA MET A 133 -25.43 1.11 -0.38
C MET A 133 -26.28 2.33 0.03
N GLU A 134 -26.10 2.83 1.26
CA GLU A 134 -26.78 4.03 1.77
C GLU A 134 -26.34 5.32 1.03
N ALA A 135 -25.10 5.40 0.54
CA ALA A 135 -24.60 6.58 -0.19
C ALA A 135 -24.96 6.57 -1.69
N THR A 136 -25.32 5.41 -2.25
CA THR A 136 -25.62 5.24 -3.68
C THR A 136 -27.09 4.99 -4.00
N GLY A 137 -27.94 4.82 -2.98
CA GLY A 137 -29.40 4.68 -3.09
C GLY A 137 -30.11 5.98 -2.82
#